data_AF-A0A8T1X2J5-F1
#
_entry.id   AF-A0A8T1X2J5-F1
#
_cell.length_a   1.000
_cell.length_b   1.000
_cell.length_c   1.000
_cell.angle_alpha   90.00
_cell.angle_beta   90.00
_cell.angle_gamma   90.00
#
_symmetry.space_group_name_H-M   'P 1'
#
loop_
_entity.id
_entity.type
_entity.pdbx_description
1 polymer ?
#
loop_
_entity_poly.entity_id
_entity_poly.type
_entity_poly.pdbx_seq_one_letter_code
_entity_poly.pdbx_strand_id
1 'polypeptide(L)'
;MMAINTANMIALHFRRRLHQFVRFRYAPIGKQQLSSAKTRKLVASCYRVKNIPTQDSNDAPTIDSDASEWTTWVDTNDPTELELRKWLGMIPWEYVIRNNLGHFVSKLMDMLAWMETFAEAHPKLKGTQLYSLLPLGNSYAVDYIKLNESTLFDVFNRIYDGVGIKDFVERELKMVRAAEWKRRPPAQQKELKPFNVDSFRSDNDTIQRKVFDVLWLETTSRKFAHEVKTNGYAASVLLKRPSLPKKKKRTQKQKRRKTKKRKTNTGNAVECSQVADTEEELDDFTIARQQLPADYTPDVLIGIDPGMRTLCTAVSVGQLKGRRHRRRKWLQWRGRRKRRRRNRRYQKGQKIMEISTREYRHLARMSQSWSWLENLKKREPWYRAVIQEMPSFKTANFKLYLAHLNYVWRHLRFLLAFCAESSFLKHRFLKDRMKMKAIDTLAKRVVPVASSQVCIAYGDWSKRDGIKGHPSGPVKGFVKALKKRATVLPMDEFRTSKLCSSCHHCLKQARLFNKVKKMNDVLPANKRKLSKKELKEIDEANKFKKPELQMYKIVLKPTRNVLRCRNSDCKANVWGRDVNAARNILGLLWSKLFMGGRGMEAFRRGNQL
;
A
#
# COMPACT_ATOMS: atom_id res chain seq x y z
N MET A 1 -17.70 -13.79 1.57
CA MET A 1 -16.38 -13.11 1.51
C MET A 1 -16.43 -11.61 1.80
N MET A 2 -17.26 -10.78 1.14
CA MET A 2 -17.28 -9.33 1.42
C MET A 2 -17.75 -8.95 2.84
N ALA A 3 -18.76 -9.63 3.39
CA ALA A 3 -19.22 -9.40 4.76
C ALA A 3 -18.14 -9.71 5.82
N ILE A 4 -17.44 -10.85 5.67
CA ILE A 4 -16.35 -11.27 6.55
C ILE A 4 -15.19 -10.26 6.51
N ASN A 5 -14.78 -9.81 5.32
CA ASN A 5 -13.75 -8.78 5.18
C ASN A 5 -14.19 -7.45 5.81
N THR A 6 -15.46 -7.08 5.69
CA THR A 6 -16.00 -5.85 6.28
C THR A 6 -15.99 -5.93 7.81
N ALA A 7 -16.39 -7.06 8.39
CA ALA A 7 -16.35 -7.29 9.82
C ALA A 7 -14.92 -7.18 10.39
N ASN A 8 -13.94 -7.80 9.71
CA ASN A 8 -12.52 -7.70 10.07
C ASN A 8 -12.00 -6.26 9.98
N MET A 9 -12.38 -5.52 8.95
CA MET A 9 -11.96 -4.12 8.77
C MET A 9 -12.55 -3.20 9.84
N ILE A 10 -13.80 -3.40 10.23
CA ILE A 10 -14.45 -2.66 11.32
C ILE A 10 -13.71 -2.95 12.62
N ALA A 11 -13.50 -4.22 12.97
CA ALA A 11 -12.78 -4.61 14.19
C ALA A 11 -11.36 -4.01 14.25
N LEU A 12 -10.60 -4.12 13.15
CA LEU A 12 -9.23 -3.61 13.04
C LEU A 12 -9.13 -2.08 13.21
N HIS A 13 -10.15 -1.34 12.76
CA HIS A 13 -10.11 0.12 12.75
C HIS A 13 -10.87 0.78 13.89
N PHE A 14 -11.81 0.09 14.53
CA PHE A 14 -12.68 0.66 15.56
C PHE A 14 -11.89 1.38 16.64
N ARG A 15 -10.87 0.71 17.22
CA ARG A 15 -10.01 1.30 18.27
C ARG A 15 -9.32 2.58 17.83
N ARG A 16 -8.87 2.64 16.57
CA ARG A 16 -8.20 3.84 16.01
C ARG A 16 -9.19 4.98 15.83
N ARG A 17 -10.43 4.69 15.44
CA ARG A 17 -11.49 5.69 15.25
C ARG A 17 -11.99 6.23 16.59
N LEU A 18 -12.22 5.33 17.56
CA LEU A 18 -12.53 5.68 18.94
C LEU A 18 -11.43 6.58 19.53
N HIS A 19 -10.15 6.25 19.32
CA HIS A 19 -9.06 7.10 19.78
C HIS A 19 -9.07 8.50 19.16
N GLN A 20 -9.45 8.62 17.89
CA GLN A 20 -9.56 9.93 17.25
C GLN A 20 -10.72 10.73 17.83
N PHE A 21 -11.90 10.11 17.93
CA PHE A 21 -13.09 10.70 18.52
C PHE A 21 -12.83 11.18 19.96
N VAL A 22 -12.30 10.30 20.82
CA VAL A 22 -12.02 10.61 22.23
C VAL A 22 -11.02 11.76 22.39
N ARG A 23 -10.02 11.85 21.50
CA ARG A 23 -9.01 12.91 21.54
C ARG A 23 -9.62 14.31 21.40
N PHE A 24 -10.66 14.46 20.61
CA PHE A 24 -11.27 15.76 20.31
C PHE A 24 -12.52 16.01 21.16
N ARG A 25 -13.38 15.00 21.34
CA ARG A 25 -14.65 15.12 22.08
C ARG A 25 -14.49 15.41 23.56
N TYR A 26 -13.43 14.88 24.19
CA TYR A 26 -13.15 15.01 25.62
C TYR A 26 -11.97 15.95 25.91
N ALA A 27 -11.71 16.90 25.00
CA ALA A 27 -10.73 17.93 25.27
C ALA A 27 -11.27 18.89 26.37
N PRO A 28 -10.45 19.30 27.35
CA PRO A 28 -10.87 20.27 28.36
C PRO A 28 -11.29 21.59 27.74
N ILE A 29 -12.16 22.34 28.42
CA ILE A 29 -12.60 23.68 28.02
C ILE A 29 -11.36 24.55 27.75
N GLY A 30 -11.36 25.25 26.60
CA GLY A 30 -10.23 26.07 26.14
C GLY A 30 -9.10 25.30 25.45
N LYS A 31 -9.15 23.96 25.37
CA LYS A 31 -8.19 23.13 24.62
C LYS A 31 -8.88 22.43 23.46
N GLN A 32 -8.22 22.43 22.31
CA GLN A 32 -8.73 21.76 21.11
C GLN A 32 -8.47 20.24 21.12
N GLN A 33 -7.61 19.73 22.02
CA GLN A 33 -7.23 18.31 22.07
C GLN A 33 -6.94 17.83 23.49
N LEU A 34 -7.36 16.61 23.79
CA LEU A 34 -6.91 15.86 24.95
C LEU A 34 -5.45 15.38 24.76
N SER A 35 -4.69 15.29 25.85
CA SER A 35 -3.30 14.85 25.77
C SER A 35 -3.20 13.39 25.36
N SER A 36 -2.19 13.02 24.57
CA SER A 36 -2.04 11.65 24.05
C SER A 36 -1.94 10.57 25.14
N ALA A 37 -1.45 10.90 26.33
CA ALA A 37 -1.44 9.99 27.47
C ALA A 37 -2.86 9.77 28.02
N LYS A 38 -3.62 10.87 28.23
CA LYS A 38 -5.00 10.81 28.71
C LYS A 38 -5.93 10.12 27.70
N THR A 39 -5.81 10.43 26.41
CA THR A 39 -6.59 9.73 25.36
C THR A 39 -6.31 8.23 25.35
N ARG A 40 -5.04 7.81 25.45
CA ARG A 40 -4.71 6.38 25.49
C ARG A 40 -5.28 5.69 26.72
N LYS A 41 -5.25 6.34 27.88
CA LYS A 41 -5.83 5.81 29.13
C LYS A 41 -7.35 5.62 28.98
N LEU A 42 -8.06 6.65 28.53
CA LEU A 42 -9.51 6.65 28.36
C LEU A 42 -9.97 5.66 27.28
N VAL A 43 -9.25 5.55 26.16
CA VAL A 43 -9.57 4.53 25.15
C VAL A 43 -9.28 3.13 25.67
N ALA A 44 -8.19 2.93 26.42
CA ALA A 44 -7.86 1.61 26.97
C ALA A 44 -8.89 1.15 28.00
N SER A 45 -9.47 2.05 28.78
CA SER A 45 -10.48 1.70 29.78
C SER A 45 -11.76 1.15 29.16
N CYS A 46 -12.13 1.57 27.94
CA CYS A 46 -13.23 0.97 27.18
C CYS A 46 -13.05 -0.51 26.83
N TYR A 47 -11.82 -1.03 26.90
CA TYR A 47 -11.46 -2.42 26.58
C TYR A 47 -11.17 -3.27 27.83
N ARG A 48 -11.28 -2.71 29.04
CA ARG A 48 -11.00 -3.44 30.30
C ARG A 48 -12.25 -4.19 30.78
N VAL A 49 -12.09 -5.47 31.05
CA VAL A 49 -13.12 -6.40 31.57
C VAL A 49 -12.75 -6.88 32.99
N LYS A 50 -13.75 -7.28 33.79
CA LYS A 50 -13.54 -7.70 35.21
C LYS A 50 -12.58 -8.88 35.34
N ASN A 51 -12.71 -9.89 34.47
CA ASN A 51 -11.84 -11.07 34.46
C ASN A 51 -10.93 -11.05 33.23
N ILE A 52 -9.62 -11.19 33.42
CA ILE A 52 -8.62 -11.26 32.35
C ILE A 52 -8.45 -12.74 31.97
N PRO A 53 -8.54 -13.13 30.68
CA PRO A 53 -8.36 -14.52 30.28
C PRO A 53 -6.91 -14.99 30.47
N THR A 54 -6.75 -16.23 30.94
CA THR A 54 -5.57 -17.04 30.68
C THR A 54 -5.49 -17.33 29.18
N GLN A 55 -4.32 -17.11 28.59
CA GLN A 55 -4.14 -17.01 27.16
C GLN A 55 -3.85 -18.37 26.54
N ASP A 56 -4.87 -19.07 26.03
CA ASP A 56 -4.65 -20.20 25.14
C ASP A 56 -4.82 -19.80 23.66
N SER A 57 -3.93 -20.33 22.85
CA SER A 57 -3.72 -20.04 21.44
C SER A 57 -4.91 -20.40 20.56
N ASN A 58 -5.24 -19.50 19.62
CA ASN A 58 -5.96 -19.73 18.36
C ASN A 58 -7.18 -20.66 18.37
N ASP A 59 -8.31 -20.02 18.02
CA ASP A 59 -9.59 -20.54 17.55
C ASP A 59 -10.73 -20.45 18.58
N ALA A 60 -11.93 -20.23 18.04
CA ALA A 60 -13.11 -19.67 18.69
C ALA A 60 -13.39 -20.26 20.08
N PRO A 61 -13.89 -19.46 21.05
CA PRO A 61 -14.38 -20.02 22.30
C PRO A 61 -15.49 -21.00 21.95
N THR A 62 -15.29 -22.27 22.28
CA THR A 62 -16.35 -23.25 22.37
C THR A 62 -17.44 -22.67 23.24
N ILE A 63 -18.67 -22.70 22.73
CA ILE A 63 -19.86 -22.22 23.41
C ILE A 63 -20.13 -23.23 24.53
N ASP A 64 -19.38 -23.12 25.62
CA ASP A 64 -19.70 -23.74 26.88
C ASP A 64 -19.33 -22.76 28.01
N SER A 65 -20.35 -22.45 28.80
CA SER A 65 -20.43 -21.72 30.08
C SER A 65 -19.72 -20.37 30.32
N ASP A 66 -18.64 -19.98 29.63
CA ASP A 66 -17.80 -18.85 30.07
C ASP A 66 -18.04 -17.52 29.33
N ALA A 67 -18.98 -17.49 28.37
CA ALA A 67 -19.29 -16.30 27.56
C ALA A 67 -19.92 -15.14 28.36
N SER A 68 -20.48 -15.43 29.55
CA SER A 68 -21.10 -14.45 30.45
C SER A 68 -20.09 -13.40 30.96
N GLU A 69 -18.84 -13.80 31.19
CA GLU A 69 -17.87 -12.96 31.90
C GLU A 69 -17.13 -11.94 31.02
N TRP A 70 -17.24 -12.07 29.69
CA TRP A 70 -16.44 -11.32 28.71
C TRP A 70 -17.12 -10.01 28.25
N THR A 71 -18.32 -9.74 28.78
CA THR A 71 -19.18 -8.62 28.38
C THR A 71 -19.31 -7.55 29.46
N THR A 72 -18.68 -7.76 30.64
CA THR A 72 -18.82 -6.88 31.80
C THR A 72 -17.57 -6.03 32.02
N TRP A 73 -17.75 -4.71 32.00
CA TRP A 73 -16.69 -3.73 32.27
C TRP A 73 -16.19 -3.77 33.72
N VAL A 74 -14.91 -3.47 33.93
CA VAL A 74 -14.36 -3.20 35.28
C VAL A 74 -15.05 -1.98 35.88
N ASP A 75 -15.35 -2.01 37.17
CA ASP A 75 -15.91 -0.87 37.89
C ASP A 75 -14.96 0.34 37.81
N THR A 76 -15.51 1.52 37.56
CA THR A 76 -14.74 2.76 37.44
C THR A 76 -15.52 3.91 38.06
N ASN A 77 -14.81 4.74 38.83
CA ASN A 77 -15.38 5.93 39.46
C ASN A 77 -15.13 7.20 38.64
N ASP A 78 -14.50 7.10 37.46
CA ASP A 78 -14.27 8.24 36.58
C ASP A 78 -15.56 8.54 35.78
N PRO A 79 -16.20 9.71 35.98
CA PRO A 79 -17.46 10.05 35.31
C PRO A 79 -17.31 10.10 33.78
N THR A 80 -16.13 10.44 33.26
CA THR A 80 -15.86 10.49 31.83
C THR A 80 -15.81 9.09 31.23
N GLU A 81 -15.26 8.12 31.98
CA GLU A 81 -15.23 6.72 31.57
C GLU A 81 -16.64 6.13 31.58
N LEU A 82 -17.44 6.44 32.61
CA LEU A 82 -18.83 5.98 32.71
C LEU A 82 -19.68 6.51 31.56
N GLU A 83 -19.59 7.80 31.23
CA GLU A 83 -20.30 8.38 30.07
C GLU A 83 -19.90 7.67 28.77
N LEU A 84 -18.60 7.51 28.53
CA LEU A 84 -18.09 6.90 27.30
C LEU A 84 -18.48 5.42 27.16
N ARG A 85 -18.41 4.65 28.26
CA ARG A 85 -18.82 3.24 28.28
C ARG A 85 -20.34 3.11 28.10
N LYS A 86 -21.13 3.94 28.79
CA LYS A 86 -22.59 4.00 28.61
C LYS A 86 -22.96 4.32 27.16
N TRP A 87 -22.27 5.27 26.54
CA TRP A 87 -22.49 5.59 25.13
C TRP A 87 -22.07 4.45 24.19
N LEU A 88 -20.98 3.74 24.48
CA LEU A 88 -20.55 2.57 23.69
C LEU A 88 -21.54 1.41 23.80
N GLY A 89 -22.14 1.18 24.97
CA GLY A 89 -23.15 0.15 25.24
C GLY A 89 -22.64 -1.31 25.24
N MET A 90 -21.61 -1.62 24.45
CA MET A 90 -20.96 -2.93 24.38
C MET A 90 -19.45 -2.80 24.39
N ILE A 91 -18.76 -3.82 24.90
CA ILE A 91 -17.29 -3.85 24.93
C ILE A 91 -16.77 -4.11 23.50
N PRO A 92 -15.92 -3.22 22.94
CA PRO A 92 -15.50 -3.28 21.54
C PRO A 92 -14.37 -4.30 21.27
N TRP A 93 -14.47 -5.53 21.78
CA TRP A 93 -13.56 -6.62 21.42
C TRP A 93 -13.84 -7.15 20.01
N GLU A 94 -12.82 -7.72 19.36
CA GLU A 94 -12.95 -8.12 17.95
C GLU A 94 -14.11 -9.08 17.71
N TYR A 95 -14.28 -10.09 18.58
CA TYR A 95 -15.39 -11.05 18.50
C TYR A 95 -16.75 -10.37 18.70
N VAL A 96 -16.89 -9.52 19.72
CA VAL A 96 -18.13 -8.79 20.02
C VAL A 96 -18.51 -7.87 18.85
N ILE A 97 -17.52 -7.21 18.23
CA ILE A 97 -17.72 -6.39 17.04
C ILE A 97 -18.21 -7.23 15.86
N ARG A 98 -17.57 -8.39 15.61
CA ARG A 98 -17.93 -9.28 14.50
C ARG A 98 -19.35 -9.84 14.65
N ASN A 99 -19.81 -10.07 15.87
CA ASN A 99 -21.16 -10.58 16.15
C ASN A 99 -22.23 -9.48 16.21
N ASN A 100 -21.86 -8.23 16.52
CA ASN A 100 -22.79 -7.11 16.68
C ASN A 100 -22.53 -5.97 15.68
N LEU A 101 -22.36 -6.32 14.41
CA LEU A 101 -21.92 -5.37 13.37
C LEU A 101 -22.83 -4.14 13.26
N GLY A 102 -24.16 -4.31 13.31
CA GLY A 102 -25.10 -3.20 13.21
C GLY A 102 -24.88 -2.13 14.28
N HIS A 103 -24.65 -2.56 15.53
CA HIS A 103 -24.37 -1.68 16.66
C HIS A 103 -23.06 -0.89 16.44
N PHE A 104 -21.97 -1.57 16.13
CA PHE A 104 -20.67 -0.91 15.98
C PHE A 104 -20.56 -0.06 14.71
N VAL A 105 -21.29 -0.41 13.64
CA VAL A 105 -21.44 0.48 12.47
C VAL A 105 -22.18 1.75 12.87
N SER A 106 -23.26 1.64 13.65
CA SER A 106 -23.97 2.80 14.18
C SER A 106 -23.05 3.71 15.01
N LYS A 107 -22.29 3.15 15.96
CA LYS A 107 -21.31 3.91 16.75
C LYS A 107 -20.22 4.57 15.91
N LEU A 108 -19.77 3.90 14.85
CA LEU A 108 -18.82 4.49 13.92
C LEU A 108 -19.40 5.66 13.14
N MET A 109 -20.68 5.57 12.73
CA MET A 109 -21.41 6.65 12.07
C MET A 109 -21.59 7.84 13.02
N ASP A 110 -21.97 7.61 14.28
CA ASP A 110 -22.08 8.64 15.31
C ASP A 110 -20.74 9.39 15.51
N MET A 111 -19.64 8.64 15.66
CA MET A 111 -18.30 9.22 15.77
C MET A 111 -17.94 10.03 14.52
N LEU A 112 -18.30 9.54 13.33
CA LEU A 112 -17.99 10.21 12.08
C LEU A 112 -18.78 11.52 11.94
N ALA A 113 -20.09 11.50 12.22
CA ALA A 113 -20.94 12.68 12.17
C ALA A 113 -20.44 13.78 13.11
N TRP A 114 -20.09 13.41 14.35
CA TRP A 114 -19.51 14.37 15.29
C TRP A 114 -18.17 14.93 14.79
N MET A 115 -17.31 14.06 14.24
CA MET A 115 -16.02 14.47 13.69
C MET A 115 -16.16 15.37 12.46
N GLU A 116 -17.20 15.20 11.63
CA GLU A 116 -17.54 16.07 10.50
C GLU A 116 -17.81 17.49 10.98
N THR A 117 -18.76 17.66 11.92
CA THR A 117 -19.06 18.98 12.53
C THR A 117 -17.82 19.61 13.15
N PHE A 118 -17.02 18.82 13.88
CA PHE A 118 -15.80 19.33 14.52
C PHE A 118 -14.73 19.76 13.50
N ALA A 119 -14.56 18.99 12.42
CA ALA A 119 -13.59 19.28 11.36
C ALA A 119 -13.96 20.52 10.54
N GLU A 120 -15.26 20.75 10.30
CA GLU A 120 -15.78 21.96 9.66
C GLU A 120 -15.50 23.20 10.51
N ALA A 121 -15.70 23.13 11.82
CA ALA A 121 -15.35 24.21 12.74
C ALA A 121 -13.82 24.43 12.88
N HIS A 122 -13.02 23.39 12.68
CA HIS A 122 -11.55 23.42 12.88
C HIS A 122 -10.74 22.86 11.69
N PRO A 123 -10.83 23.44 10.49
CA PRO A 123 -10.32 22.85 9.26
C PRO A 123 -8.78 22.72 9.21
N LYS A 124 -8.07 23.58 9.96
CA LYS A 124 -6.59 23.61 9.98
C LYS A 124 -5.97 22.71 11.07
N LEU A 125 -6.79 22.09 11.94
CA LEU A 125 -6.29 21.34 13.08
C LEU A 125 -5.71 19.98 12.67
N LYS A 126 -4.46 19.70 13.06
CA LYS A 126 -3.82 18.42 12.72
C LYS A 126 -4.47 17.26 13.48
N GLY A 127 -5.01 16.31 12.72
CA GLY A 127 -5.58 15.06 13.24
C GLY A 127 -7.09 14.93 13.07
N THR A 128 -7.77 15.94 12.52
CA THR A 128 -9.21 15.94 12.20
C THR A 128 -9.52 15.26 10.85
N GLN A 129 -8.61 14.43 10.32
CA GLN A 129 -8.84 13.74 9.06
C GLN A 129 -10.01 12.76 9.21
N LEU A 130 -11.10 13.02 8.51
CA LEU A 130 -12.27 12.14 8.47
C LEU A 130 -11.90 10.80 7.86
N TYR A 131 -12.62 9.77 8.29
CA TYR A 131 -12.44 8.41 7.81
C TYR A 131 -13.67 7.94 7.07
N SER A 132 -13.45 7.22 5.97
CA SER A 132 -14.56 6.58 5.29
C SER A 132 -14.95 5.32 6.04
N LEU A 133 -16.25 5.17 6.29
CA LEU A 133 -16.86 3.91 6.72
C LEU A 133 -17.20 2.99 5.55
N LEU A 134 -17.11 3.55 4.35
CA LEU A 134 -17.09 2.75 3.14
C LEU A 134 -15.73 2.04 3.07
N PRO A 135 -15.70 0.81 2.52
CA PRO A 135 -14.46 0.09 2.31
C PRO A 135 -13.64 0.77 1.22
N LEU A 136 -13.03 1.92 1.50
CA LEU A 136 -12.20 2.67 0.57
C LEU A 136 -11.20 3.53 1.35
N GLY A 137 -9.93 3.13 1.30
CA GLY A 137 -8.86 3.93 1.85
C GLY A 137 -7.49 3.29 1.76
N ASN A 138 -7.26 2.17 2.48
CA ASN A 138 -5.94 1.53 2.56
C ASN A 138 -5.95 -0.01 2.54
N SER A 139 -7.07 -0.63 2.19
CA SER A 139 -7.15 -2.07 1.87
C SER A 139 -8.03 -2.29 0.65
N TYR A 140 -7.75 -1.53 -0.41
CA TYR A 140 -7.91 -2.12 -1.73
C TYR A 140 -6.74 -3.07 -1.91
N ALA A 141 -7.04 -4.37 -2.03
CA ALA A 141 -6.11 -5.23 -2.72
C ALA A 141 -5.72 -4.54 -4.04
N VAL A 142 -4.47 -4.71 -4.48
CA VAL A 142 -4.01 -4.23 -5.80
C VAL A 142 -4.72 -4.98 -6.95
N ASP A 143 -5.73 -5.76 -6.61
CA ASP A 143 -6.55 -6.55 -7.50
C ASP A 143 -7.77 -5.75 -7.93
N TYR A 144 -8.13 -5.94 -9.20
CA TYR A 144 -9.27 -5.27 -9.80
C TYR A 144 -10.56 -5.65 -9.07
N ILE A 145 -11.42 -4.67 -8.75
CA ILE A 145 -12.81 -4.92 -8.35
C ILE A 145 -13.47 -5.60 -9.54
N LYS A 146 -13.95 -6.82 -9.34
CA LYS A 146 -14.80 -7.49 -10.31
C LYS A 146 -16.23 -6.98 -10.13
N LEU A 147 -16.72 -6.24 -11.12
CA LEU A 147 -18.14 -5.91 -11.25
C LEU A 147 -18.83 -7.14 -11.83
N ASN A 148 -19.32 -7.99 -10.93
CA ASN A 148 -20.11 -9.18 -11.24
C ASN A 148 -21.58 -8.95 -10.88
N GLU A 149 -22.41 -9.99 -11.02
CA GLU A 149 -23.84 -9.96 -10.73
C GLU A 149 -24.16 -9.44 -9.32
N SER A 150 -23.46 -9.92 -8.29
CA SER A 150 -23.72 -9.52 -6.92
C SER A 150 -23.32 -8.06 -6.65
N THR A 151 -22.15 -7.65 -7.15
CA THR A 151 -21.68 -6.26 -6.98
C THR A 151 -22.62 -5.27 -7.67
N LEU A 152 -23.11 -5.61 -8.87
CA LEU A 152 -24.06 -4.77 -9.59
C LEU A 152 -25.39 -4.71 -8.87
N PHE A 153 -25.95 -5.83 -8.45
CA PHE A 153 -27.20 -5.87 -7.69
C PHE A 153 -27.13 -4.95 -6.46
N ASP A 154 -26.06 -5.05 -5.66
CA ASP A 154 -25.88 -4.22 -4.47
C ASP A 154 -25.76 -2.72 -4.80
N VAL A 155 -25.09 -2.37 -5.90
CA VAL A 155 -25.03 -0.99 -6.37
C VAL A 155 -26.43 -0.51 -6.74
N PHE A 156 -27.11 -1.20 -7.66
CA PHE A 156 -28.46 -0.84 -8.11
C PHE A 156 -29.45 -0.72 -6.94
N ASN A 157 -29.39 -1.63 -5.98
CA ASN A 157 -30.26 -1.59 -4.81
C ASN A 157 -30.06 -0.30 -3.99
N ARG A 158 -28.81 0.16 -3.84
CA ARG A 158 -28.47 1.39 -3.09
C ARG A 158 -28.83 2.67 -3.83
N ILE A 159 -28.81 2.66 -5.16
CA ILE A 159 -29.11 3.83 -5.98
C ILE A 159 -30.47 3.75 -6.66
N TYR A 160 -31.32 2.77 -6.30
CA TYR A 160 -32.56 2.49 -7.02
C TYR A 160 -33.50 3.70 -7.10
N ASP A 161 -33.63 4.45 -6.00
CA ASP A 161 -34.45 5.68 -5.93
C ASP A 161 -33.73 6.91 -6.52
N GLY A 162 -32.54 6.72 -7.09
CA GLY A 162 -31.82 7.75 -7.82
C GLY A 162 -32.46 8.04 -9.17
N VAL A 163 -32.31 9.28 -9.62
CA VAL A 163 -32.93 9.78 -10.86
C VAL A 163 -32.51 8.92 -12.07
N GLY A 164 -33.51 8.43 -12.81
CA GLY A 164 -33.35 7.64 -14.03
C GLY A 164 -32.95 6.18 -13.82
N ILE A 165 -32.73 5.74 -12.58
CA ILE A 165 -32.35 4.35 -12.28
C ILE A 165 -33.59 3.48 -12.19
N LYS A 166 -34.62 3.93 -11.47
CA LYS A 166 -35.93 3.24 -11.45
C LYS A 166 -36.46 3.01 -12.86
N ASP A 167 -36.51 4.07 -13.68
CA ASP A 167 -36.95 3.97 -15.08
C ASP A 167 -36.11 2.96 -15.89
N PHE A 168 -34.78 2.95 -15.72
CA PHE A 168 -33.93 1.97 -16.38
C PHE A 168 -34.23 0.55 -15.90
N VAL A 169 -34.35 0.30 -14.59
CA VAL A 169 -34.63 -1.04 -14.07
C VAL A 169 -36.00 -1.54 -14.54
N GLU A 170 -37.01 -0.67 -14.59
CA GLU A 170 -38.35 -1.04 -15.06
C GLU A 170 -38.43 -1.21 -16.57
N ARG A 171 -37.92 -0.26 -17.36
CA ARG A 171 -38.07 -0.28 -18.83
C ARG A 171 -37.03 -1.18 -19.50
N GLU A 172 -35.77 -1.09 -19.08
CA GLU A 172 -34.67 -1.80 -19.72
C GLU A 172 -34.46 -3.19 -19.14
N LEU A 173 -34.54 -3.35 -17.81
CA LEU A 173 -34.35 -4.67 -17.19
C LEU A 173 -35.66 -5.45 -17.02
N LYS A 174 -36.82 -4.80 -17.23
CA LYS A 174 -38.15 -5.39 -16.97
C LYS A 174 -38.29 -5.90 -15.54
N MET A 175 -37.74 -5.16 -14.57
CA MET A 175 -37.76 -5.51 -13.16
C MET A 175 -38.35 -4.38 -12.30
N VAL A 176 -39.03 -4.74 -11.21
CA VAL A 176 -39.63 -3.77 -10.26
C VAL A 176 -39.34 -4.22 -8.84
N ARG A 177 -39.16 -3.30 -7.88
CA ARG A 177 -38.97 -3.66 -6.45
C ARG A 177 -39.95 -4.73 -6.00
N ALA A 178 -39.47 -5.73 -5.27
CA ALA A 178 -40.30 -6.86 -4.83
C ALA A 178 -41.60 -6.44 -4.11
N ALA A 179 -41.54 -5.37 -3.29
CA ALA A 179 -42.71 -4.82 -2.62
C ALA A 179 -43.73 -4.18 -3.59
N GLU A 180 -43.25 -3.52 -4.64
CA GLU A 180 -44.09 -2.90 -5.69
C GLU A 180 -44.63 -3.97 -6.65
N TRP A 181 -43.81 -4.96 -7.01
CA TRP A 181 -44.19 -6.09 -7.87
C TRP A 181 -45.37 -6.88 -7.29
N LYS A 182 -45.35 -7.17 -5.97
CA LYS A 182 -46.45 -7.84 -5.26
C LYS A 182 -47.79 -7.10 -5.34
N ARG A 183 -47.77 -5.77 -5.52
CA ARG A 183 -48.98 -4.94 -5.62
C ARG A 183 -49.52 -4.79 -7.04
N ARG A 184 -48.79 -5.28 -8.06
CA ARG A 184 -49.19 -5.15 -9.46
C ARG A 184 -50.19 -6.24 -9.88
N PRO A 185 -51.04 -5.99 -10.89
CA PRO A 185 -51.98 -6.99 -11.42
C PRO A 185 -51.27 -8.24 -11.97
N PRO A 186 -51.93 -9.42 -12.00
CA PRO A 186 -51.34 -10.66 -12.49
C PRO A 186 -50.79 -10.59 -13.92
N ALA A 187 -51.41 -9.80 -14.80
CA ALA A 187 -50.91 -9.57 -16.17
C ALA A 187 -49.52 -8.90 -16.17
N GLN A 188 -49.33 -7.87 -15.34
CA GLN A 188 -48.05 -7.17 -15.21
C GLN A 188 -47.00 -7.98 -14.44
N GLN A 189 -47.43 -8.86 -13.52
CA GLN A 189 -46.52 -9.77 -12.82
C GLN A 189 -45.91 -10.84 -13.76
N LYS A 190 -46.59 -11.18 -14.86
CA LYS A 190 -46.04 -12.06 -15.93
C LYS A 190 -45.03 -11.33 -16.81
N GLU A 191 -45.20 -10.04 -17.04
CA GLU A 191 -44.32 -9.24 -17.91
C GLU A 191 -43.07 -8.71 -17.19
N LEU A 192 -43.20 -8.38 -15.90
CA LEU A 192 -42.14 -7.78 -15.08
C LEU A 192 -41.69 -8.76 -13.98
N LYS A 193 -40.39 -8.81 -13.71
CA LYS A 193 -39.82 -9.64 -12.65
C LYS A 193 -39.61 -8.86 -11.35
N PRO A 194 -39.64 -9.51 -10.18
CA PRO A 194 -39.25 -8.87 -8.94
C PRO A 194 -37.75 -8.56 -8.93
N PHE A 195 -37.38 -7.33 -8.57
CA PHE A 195 -36.00 -6.90 -8.34
C PHE A 195 -35.49 -7.54 -7.04
N ASN A 196 -34.95 -8.75 -7.16
CA ASN A 196 -34.31 -9.52 -6.11
C ASN A 196 -33.06 -10.23 -6.66
N VAL A 197 -32.28 -10.85 -5.77
CA VAL A 197 -31.00 -11.47 -6.13
C VAL A 197 -31.19 -12.58 -7.18
N ASP A 198 -32.26 -13.37 -7.08
CA ASP A 198 -32.48 -14.53 -7.95
C ASP A 198 -32.87 -14.13 -9.37
N SER A 199 -33.77 -13.16 -9.50
CA SER A 199 -34.18 -12.61 -10.79
C SER A 199 -33.01 -11.86 -11.46
N PHE A 200 -32.21 -11.14 -10.66
CA PHE A 200 -31.03 -10.45 -11.18
C PHE A 200 -29.93 -11.44 -11.65
N ARG A 201 -29.77 -12.58 -10.96
CA ARG A 201 -28.83 -13.63 -11.35
C ARG A 201 -29.24 -14.35 -12.63
N SER A 202 -30.52 -14.66 -12.77
CA SER A 202 -31.04 -15.35 -13.96
C SER A 202 -30.88 -14.52 -15.24
N ASP A 203 -31.08 -13.20 -15.17
CA ASP A 203 -30.95 -12.29 -16.32
C ASP A 203 -29.57 -11.61 -16.43
N ASN A 204 -28.56 -12.11 -15.71
CA ASN A 204 -27.26 -11.44 -15.57
C ASN A 204 -26.59 -11.08 -16.91
N ASP A 205 -26.69 -11.93 -17.94
CA ASP A 205 -26.10 -11.61 -19.26
C ASP A 205 -26.76 -10.39 -19.89
N THR A 206 -28.09 -10.40 -19.97
CA THR A 206 -28.89 -9.29 -20.52
C THR A 206 -28.64 -8.01 -19.73
N ILE A 207 -28.65 -8.10 -18.40
CA ILE A 207 -28.43 -6.95 -17.52
C ILE A 207 -27.05 -6.35 -17.76
N GLN A 208 -25.97 -7.14 -17.68
CA GLN A 208 -24.62 -6.61 -17.85
C GLN A 208 -24.39 -6.02 -19.25
N ARG A 209 -24.96 -6.63 -20.30
CA ARG A 209 -24.88 -6.10 -21.67
C ARG A 209 -25.56 -4.75 -21.80
N LYS A 210 -26.74 -4.58 -21.20
CA LYS A 210 -27.47 -3.30 -21.20
C LYS A 210 -26.80 -2.24 -20.35
N VAL A 211 -26.33 -2.61 -19.17
CA VAL A 211 -25.71 -1.71 -18.20
C VAL A 211 -24.40 -1.11 -18.72
N PHE A 212 -23.51 -1.96 -19.23
CA PHE A 212 -22.20 -1.51 -19.70
C PHE A 212 -22.19 -1.11 -21.18
N ASP A 213 -23.29 -1.36 -21.89
CA ASP A 213 -23.41 -1.11 -23.33
C ASP A 213 -22.19 -1.65 -24.10
N VAL A 214 -21.93 -2.95 -23.97
CA VAL A 214 -20.69 -3.60 -24.46
C VAL A 214 -20.87 -4.31 -25.80
N LEU A 215 -22.06 -4.24 -26.40
CA LEU A 215 -22.34 -4.92 -27.67
C LEU A 215 -21.42 -4.43 -28.80
N TRP A 216 -21.13 -3.13 -28.82
CA TRP A 216 -20.21 -2.53 -29.81
C TRP A 216 -18.75 -2.96 -29.62
N LEU A 217 -18.37 -3.50 -28.46
CA LEU A 217 -17.04 -4.07 -28.21
C LEU A 217 -16.92 -5.52 -28.69
N GLU A 218 -18.05 -6.18 -28.96
CA GLU A 218 -18.05 -7.55 -29.46
C GLU A 218 -17.66 -7.61 -30.93
N THR A 219 -17.03 -8.71 -31.31
CA THR A 219 -16.74 -9.03 -32.72
C THR A 219 -17.30 -10.41 -33.04
N THR A 220 -17.28 -10.79 -34.31
CA THR A 220 -17.65 -12.15 -34.76
C THR A 220 -16.90 -13.24 -33.99
N SER A 221 -15.65 -12.98 -33.61
CA SER A 221 -14.77 -13.94 -32.93
C SER A 221 -14.63 -13.73 -31.42
N ARG A 222 -15.16 -12.65 -30.84
CA ARG A 222 -14.99 -12.33 -29.41
C ARG A 222 -16.28 -11.79 -28.83
N LYS A 223 -16.81 -12.49 -27.83
CA LYS A 223 -18.05 -12.16 -27.13
C LYS A 223 -17.76 -11.78 -25.68
N PHE A 224 -18.58 -10.91 -25.11
CA PHE A 224 -18.49 -10.51 -23.72
C PHE A 224 -18.64 -11.70 -22.78
N ALA A 225 -17.86 -11.72 -21.71
CA ALA A 225 -17.76 -12.83 -20.77
C ALA A 225 -18.27 -12.48 -19.35
N HIS A 226 -19.19 -11.52 -19.25
CA HIS A 226 -19.86 -11.12 -17.99
C HIS A 226 -18.89 -10.75 -16.87
N GLU A 227 -17.75 -10.16 -17.25
CA GLU A 227 -16.72 -9.74 -16.31
C GLU A 227 -16.15 -8.38 -16.72
N VAL A 228 -16.46 -7.38 -15.91
CA VAL A 228 -15.81 -6.07 -15.94
C VAL A 228 -14.98 -5.91 -14.68
N LYS A 229 -13.71 -5.57 -14.85
CA LYS A 229 -12.74 -5.40 -13.77
C LYS A 229 -12.29 -3.94 -13.71
N THR A 230 -12.45 -3.29 -12.57
CA THR A 230 -12.02 -1.88 -12.41
C THR A 230 -11.07 -1.71 -11.24
N ASN A 231 -10.09 -0.83 -11.39
CA ASN A 231 -9.20 -0.41 -10.29
C ASN A 231 -9.49 1.03 -9.82
N GLY A 232 -10.66 1.57 -10.18
CA GLY A 232 -11.05 2.96 -9.91
C GLY A 232 -10.40 4.00 -10.84
N TYR A 233 -9.50 3.60 -11.73
CA TYR A 233 -8.89 4.46 -12.75
C TYR A 233 -9.13 3.97 -14.18
N ALA A 234 -9.44 2.69 -14.33
CA ALA A 234 -9.65 2.05 -15.60
C ALA A 234 -10.53 0.81 -15.43
N ALA A 235 -11.38 0.55 -16.42
CA ALA A 235 -12.07 -0.72 -16.57
C ALA A 235 -11.33 -1.63 -17.56
N SER A 236 -11.47 -2.93 -17.36
CA SER A 236 -11.08 -4.01 -18.24
C SER A 236 -12.31 -4.87 -18.49
N VAL A 237 -12.70 -4.98 -19.76
CA VAL A 237 -13.85 -5.79 -20.19
C VAL A 237 -13.32 -7.13 -20.71
N LEU A 238 -13.76 -8.24 -20.12
CA LEU A 238 -13.33 -9.56 -20.56
C LEU A 238 -14.14 -10.00 -21.79
N LEU A 239 -13.44 -10.30 -22.87
CA LEU A 239 -14.01 -10.91 -24.07
C LEU A 239 -13.46 -12.34 -24.23
N LYS A 240 -14.34 -13.31 -24.43
CA LYS A 240 -14.01 -14.72 -24.70
C LYS A 240 -14.22 -15.04 -26.17
N ARG A 241 -13.33 -15.85 -26.74
CA ARG A 241 -13.56 -16.46 -28.06
C ARG A 241 -14.52 -17.64 -27.84
N PRO A 242 -15.70 -17.68 -28.50
CA PRO A 242 -16.57 -18.84 -28.41
C PRO A 242 -15.77 -20.06 -28.88
N SER A 243 -15.66 -21.08 -28.04
CA SER A 243 -15.05 -22.34 -28.47
C SER A 243 -15.96 -22.95 -29.52
N LEU A 244 -15.44 -23.19 -30.73
CA LEU A 244 -16.14 -24.05 -31.69
C LEU A 244 -16.42 -25.39 -30.98
N PRO A 245 -17.64 -25.95 -31.10
CA PRO A 245 -17.90 -27.28 -30.59
C PRO A 245 -16.86 -28.21 -31.19
N LYS A 246 -16.04 -28.84 -30.33
CA LYS A 246 -15.05 -29.82 -30.79
C LYS A 246 -15.83 -30.86 -31.57
N LYS A 247 -15.62 -30.96 -32.89
CA LYS A 247 -16.13 -32.08 -33.70
C LYS A 247 -15.81 -33.34 -32.92
N LYS A 248 -16.84 -34.12 -32.54
CA LYS A 248 -16.69 -35.42 -31.90
C LYS A 248 -15.71 -36.22 -32.77
N LYS A 249 -14.46 -36.36 -32.35
CA LYS A 249 -13.53 -37.25 -33.03
C LYS A 249 -14.12 -38.65 -32.89
N ARG A 250 -14.40 -39.28 -34.04
CA ARG A 250 -14.82 -40.67 -34.13
C ARG A 250 -13.94 -41.51 -33.22
N THR A 251 -14.59 -42.25 -32.34
CA THR A 251 -14.01 -43.29 -31.52
C THR A 251 -13.34 -44.32 -32.42
N GLN A 252 -12.02 -44.41 -32.38
CA GLN A 252 -11.33 -45.65 -32.68
C GLN A 252 -10.46 -46.02 -31.48
N LYS A 253 -10.92 -47.09 -30.86
CA LYS A 253 -10.43 -47.79 -29.69
C LYS A 253 -9.11 -48.45 -30.06
N GLN A 254 -7.99 -48.07 -29.43
CA GLN A 254 -6.94 -49.02 -29.02
C GLN A 254 -6.00 -48.42 -27.96
N LYS A 255 -6.21 -48.95 -26.73
CA LYS A 255 -5.29 -49.22 -25.61
C LYS A 255 -3.93 -48.51 -25.56
N ARG A 256 -3.67 -47.81 -24.44
CA ARG A 256 -2.69 -48.31 -23.45
C ARG A 256 -2.85 -47.67 -22.06
N ARG A 257 -3.08 -48.58 -21.11
CA ARG A 257 -3.28 -48.55 -19.66
C ARG A 257 -2.45 -47.51 -18.90
N LYS A 258 -3.08 -46.84 -17.92
CA LYS A 258 -2.70 -46.89 -16.49
C LYS A 258 -3.86 -46.38 -15.64
N THR A 259 -4.52 -47.31 -14.98
CA THR A 259 -5.68 -47.09 -14.11
C THR A 259 -5.22 -46.73 -12.71
N LYS A 260 -5.94 -45.77 -12.13
CA LYS A 260 -6.07 -45.45 -10.71
C LYS A 260 -5.96 -46.68 -9.79
N LYS A 261 -5.44 -46.47 -8.58
CA LYS A 261 -6.02 -47.13 -7.41
C LYS A 261 -6.14 -46.15 -6.25
N ARG A 262 -7.40 -45.95 -5.83
CA ARG A 262 -7.82 -45.50 -4.50
C ARG A 262 -7.13 -46.38 -3.45
N LYS A 263 -6.74 -45.80 -2.32
CA LYS A 263 -6.59 -46.54 -1.08
C LYS A 263 -7.46 -45.89 -0.01
N THR A 264 -8.44 -46.67 0.42
CA THR A 264 -9.15 -46.59 1.69
C THR A 264 -8.24 -47.06 2.83
N ASN A 265 -8.53 -46.58 4.04
CA ASN A 265 -7.97 -47.01 5.31
C ASN A 265 -8.04 -48.52 5.52
N THR A 266 -6.96 -49.08 6.06
CA THR A 266 -6.95 -50.04 7.18
C THR A 266 -5.57 -49.99 7.83
N GLY A 267 -5.55 -50.03 9.17
CA GLY A 267 -4.37 -49.78 9.99
C GLY A 267 -3.35 -50.92 9.99
N ASN A 268 -2.13 -50.57 10.39
CA ASN A 268 -1.42 -51.28 11.45
C ASN A 268 -0.35 -50.36 12.03
N ALA A 269 -0.34 -50.29 13.36
CA ALA A 269 0.61 -49.60 14.18
C ALA A 269 1.99 -50.25 14.08
N VAL A 270 3.03 -49.44 13.86
CA VAL A 270 4.36 -49.66 14.43
C VAL A 270 4.91 -48.28 14.80
N GLU A 271 5.32 -48.17 16.05
CA GLU A 271 5.75 -46.97 16.76
C GLU A 271 6.78 -46.14 16.00
N CYS A 272 6.55 -44.82 15.95
CA CYS A 272 7.59 -43.85 15.62
C CYS A 272 7.69 -42.87 16.79
N SER A 273 8.85 -42.94 17.43
CA SER A 273 9.30 -42.16 18.56
C SER A 273 9.06 -40.68 18.33
N GLN A 274 8.53 -40.03 19.35
CA GLN A 274 8.31 -38.60 19.45
C GLN A 274 9.63 -37.84 19.22
N VAL A 275 9.69 -37.04 18.16
CA VAL A 275 10.57 -35.87 18.10
C VAL A 275 9.70 -34.69 17.72
N ALA A 276 9.50 -33.80 18.68
CA ALA A 276 8.77 -32.56 18.51
C ALA A 276 9.64 -31.58 17.70
N ASP A 277 9.20 -31.21 16.51
CA ASP A 277 9.79 -30.11 15.77
C ASP A 277 8.74 -29.03 15.49
N THR A 278 8.93 -27.91 16.17
CA THR A 278 8.36 -26.61 15.83
C THR A 278 8.74 -26.24 14.40
N GLU A 279 7.78 -26.17 13.47
CA GLU A 279 7.99 -25.58 12.15
C GLU A 279 8.24 -24.06 12.31
N GLU A 280 9.51 -23.65 12.41
CA GLU A 280 9.88 -22.25 12.23
C GLU A 280 9.52 -21.82 10.81
N GLU A 281 8.66 -20.81 10.65
CA GLU A 281 8.42 -20.16 9.34
C GLU A 281 9.76 -19.69 8.74
N LEU A 282 10.24 -20.37 7.71
CA LEU A 282 11.47 -19.98 7.00
C LEU A 282 11.33 -18.56 6.42
N ASP A 283 12.38 -17.74 6.56
CA ASP A 283 12.38 -16.38 6.01
C ASP A 283 12.39 -16.35 4.47
N ASP A 284 11.83 -15.29 3.87
CA ASP A 284 11.72 -15.11 2.41
C ASP A 284 13.07 -15.24 1.67
N PHE A 285 14.18 -14.91 2.34
CA PHE A 285 15.52 -15.07 1.80
C PHE A 285 15.88 -16.55 1.67
N THR A 286 15.64 -17.35 2.71
CA THR A 286 15.99 -18.77 2.76
C THR A 286 15.20 -19.54 1.71
N ILE A 287 13.91 -19.23 1.57
CA ILE A 287 13.06 -19.77 0.50
C ILE A 287 13.65 -19.44 -0.88
N ALA A 288 14.04 -18.18 -1.11
CA ALA A 288 14.63 -17.76 -2.38
C ALA A 288 16.02 -18.36 -2.64
N ARG A 289 16.81 -18.64 -1.58
CA ARG A 289 18.15 -19.24 -1.67
C ARG A 289 18.10 -20.73 -1.96
N GLN A 290 17.11 -21.45 -1.45
CA GLN A 290 16.88 -22.88 -1.73
C GLN A 290 16.55 -23.13 -3.21
N GLN A 291 16.00 -22.13 -3.92
CA GLN A 291 15.74 -22.22 -5.36
C GLN A 291 17.00 -22.10 -6.23
N LEU A 292 18.16 -21.77 -5.62
CA LEU A 292 19.44 -21.68 -6.32
C LEU A 292 20.24 -22.98 -6.15
N PRO A 293 21.10 -23.33 -7.12
CA PRO A 293 22.03 -24.45 -6.98
C PRO A 293 22.84 -24.38 -5.68
N ALA A 294 23.20 -25.53 -5.13
CA ALA A 294 23.97 -25.60 -3.89
C ALA A 294 25.35 -24.92 -4.03
N ASP A 295 25.98 -25.09 -5.20
CA ASP A 295 27.27 -24.56 -5.62
C ASP A 295 27.23 -23.11 -6.16
N TYR A 296 26.08 -22.44 -6.08
CA TYR A 296 25.92 -21.08 -6.60
C TYR A 296 26.86 -20.08 -5.90
N THR A 297 27.77 -19.50 -6.68
CA THR A 297 28.75 -18.50 -6.21
C THR A 297 28.78 -17.28 -7.15
N PRO A 298 28.29 -16.10 -6.72
CA PRO A 298 28.20 -14.94 -7.60
C PRO A 298 29.51 -14.13 -7.73
N ASP A 299 29.86 -13.73 -8.96
CA ASP A 299 30.98 -12.83 -9.27
C ASP A 299 30.76 -11.39 -8.78
N VAL A 300 29.50 -10.95 -8.76
CA VAL A 300 29.12 -9.57 -8.46
C VAL A 300 27.98 -9.55 -7.46
N LEU A 301 28.16 -8.78 -6.39
CA LEU A 301 27.17 -8.58 -5.35
C LEU A 301 26.64 -7.15 -5.40
N ILE A 302 25.32 -6.98 -5.31
CA ILE A 302 24.67 -5.67 -5.29
C ILE A 302 23.66 -5.61 -4.13
N GLY A 303 23.85 -4.70 -3.19
CA GLY A 303 22.85 -4.37 -2.18
C GLY A 303 22.01 -3.18 -2.64
N ILE A 304 20.69 -3.33 -2.68
CA ILE A 304 19.74 -2.30 -3.09
C ILE A 304 18.83 -1.92 -1.93
N ASP A 305 18.90 -0.66 -1.53
CA ASP A 305 17.93 0.00 -0.65
C ASP A 305 16.82 0.63 -1.52
N PRO A 306 15.57 0.12 -1.46
CA PRO A 306 14.42 0.76 -2.10
C PRO A 306 14.06 2.04 -1.35
N GLY A 307 14.74 3.13 -1.69
CA GLY A 307 14.51 4.43 -1.08
C GLY A 307 13.06 4.91 -1.22
N MET A 308 12.66 5.78 -0.29
CA MET A 308 11.33 6.39 -0.30
C MET A 308 11.25 7.72 -1.07
N ARG A 309 12.40 8.32 -1.39
CA ARG A 309 12.54 9.62 -2.09
C ARG A 309 13.30 9.47 -3.41
N THR A 310 14.33 8.63 -3.38
CA THR A 310 14.97 8.00 -4.54
C THR A 310 14.16 6.74 -4.90
N LEU A 311 14.27 6.26 -6.14
CA LEU A 311 13.66 4.99 -6.54
C LEU A 311 14.45 3.83 -5.94
N CYS A 312 15.78 3.92 -5.94
CA CYS A 312 16.65 3.03 -5.19
C CYS A 312 18.06 3.61 -5.07
N THR A 313 18.79 3.10 -4.07
CA THR A 313 20.24 3.27 -3.93
C THR A 313 20.88 1.89 -3.99
N ALA A 314 21.80 1.69 -4.92
CA ALA A 314 22.51 0.43 -5.13
C ALA A 314 23.99 0.58 -4.81
N VAL A 315 24.55 -0.39 -4.09
CA VAL A 315 25.98 -0.51 -3.80
C VAL A 315 26.46 -1.84 -4.35
N SER A 316 27.44 -1.82 -5.24
CA SER A 316 27.98 -3.02 -5.87
C SER A 316 29.44 -3.28 -5.52
N VAL A 317 29.79 -4.55 -5.39
CA VAL A 317 31.16 -5.09 -5.28
C VAL A 317 31.37 -6.10 -6.41
N GLY A 318 32.55 -6.07 -7.04
CA GLY A 318 32.86 -6.86 -8.24
C GLY A 318 32.77 -6.04 -9.53
N GLN A 319 33.33 -6.59 -10.61
CA GLN A 319 33.42 -5.92 -11.91
C GLN A 319 32.24 -6.29 -12.82
N LEU A 320 31.28 -5.39 -12.96
CA LEU A 320 30.22 -5.53 -13.96
C LEU A 320 30.80 -5.49 -15.38
N LYS A 321 30.50 -6.51 -16.19
CA LYS A 321 30.81 -6.51 -17.63
C LYS A 321 30.16 -5.29 -18.30
N GLY A 322 30.98 -4.38 -18.82
CA GLY A 322 30.49 -3.21 -19.55
C GLY A 322 30.17 -3.56 -21.00
N ARG A 323 29.09 -3.02 -21.56
CA ARG A 323 28.95 -2.96 -23.02
C ARG A 323 30.05 -2.03 -23.56
N ARG A 324 30.90 -2.51 -24.48
CA ARG A 324 31.74 -1.63 -25.31
C ARG A 324 30.81 -0.71 -26.11
N HIS A 325 30.57 0.51 -25.64
CA HIS A 325 29.91 1.53 -26.45
C HIS A 325 30.98 2.23 -27.28
N ARG A 326 30.84 2.16 -28.63
CA ARG A 326 31.55 3.06 -29.55
C ARG A 326 31.33 4.49 -29.04
N ARG A 327 32.42 5.16 -28.70
CA ARG A 327 32.46 6.52 -28.14
C ARG A 327 31.67 7.46 -29.04
N ARG A 328 30.51 7.97 -28.60
CA ARG A 328 30.05 9.31 -29.00
C ARG A 328 30.43 10.31 -27.91
N LYS A 329 31.25 11.25 -28.36
CA LYS A 329 32.12 12.19 -27.66
C LYS A 329 31.36 13.22 -26.80
N TRP A 330 31.95 13.46 -25.62
CA TRP A 330 32.22 14.78 -25.06
C TRP A 330 31.11 15.85 -25.04
N LEU A 331 30.45 16.01 -23.89
CA LEU A 331 30.01 17.33 -23.36
C LEU A 331 29.48 17.24 -21.91
N GLN A 332 29.11 16.06 -21.41
CA GLN A 332 28.67 15.87 -20.01
C GLN A 332 29.78 15.60 -18.98
N TRP A 333 31.05 15.55 -19.40
CA TRP A 333 32.17 15.10 -18.56
C TRP A 333 32.76 16.17 -17.63
N ARG A 334 32.64 17.46 -17.97
CA ARG A 334 33.23 18.56 -17.16
C ARG A 334 32.52 18.75 -15.81
N GLY A 335 31.21 18.50 -15.73
CA GLY A 335 30.46 18.56 -14.45
C GLY A 335 30.65 17.37 -13.51
N ARG A 336 31.01 16.18 -14.04
CA ARG A 336 31.19 14.95 -13.24
C ARG A 336 32.57 14.82 -12.61
N ARG A 337 33.63 15.38 -13.22
CA ARG A 337 35.01 15.31 -12.68
C ARG A 337 35.16 16.04 -11.34
N LYS A 338 34.47 17.17 -11.12
CA LYS A 338 34.48 17.88 -9.83
C LYS A 338 33.79 17.10 -8.69
N ARG A 339 32.79 16.25 -8.97
CA ARG A 339 32.15 15.38 -7.96
C ARG A 339 32.98 14.14 -7.60
N ARG A 340 33.75 13.58 -8.54
CA ARG A 340 34.58 12.38 -8.30
C ARG A 340 35.72 12.61 -7.30
N ARG A 341 36.26 13.84 -7.21
CA ARG A 341 37.39 14.14 -6.30
C ARG A 341 37.03 14.25 -4.81
N ARG A 342 35.74 14.33 -4.43
CA ARG A 342 35.34 14.48 -2.99
C ARG A 342 34.99 13.18 -2.26
N ASN A 343 35.04 12.03 -2.93
CA ASN A 343 34.59 10.75 -2.37
C ASN A 343 35.75 9.78 -2.08
N ARG A 344 36.80 10.22 -1.38
CA ARG A 344 37.85 9.33 -0.82
C ARG A 344 37.41 8.61 0.48
N ARG A 345 36.20 8.86 0.99
CA ARG A 345 35.64 8.24 2.22
C ARG A 345 34.96 6.87 2.03
N TYR A 346 35.06 6.26 0.85
CA TYR A 346 34.38 5.00 0.53
C TYR A 346 35.42 3.87 0.41
N GLN A 347 35.14 2.71 1.01
CA GLN A 347 36.02 1.52 0.95
C GLN A 347 36.47 1.23 -0.49
N LYS A 348 37.76 0.87 -0.66
CA LYS A 348 38.35 0.51 -1.96
C LYS A 348 37.52 -0.62 -2.60
N GLY A 349 36.98 -0.40 -3.80
CA GLY A 349 36.29 -1.42 -4.61
C GLY A 349 34.76 -1.32 -4.72
N GLN A 350 34.08 -0.50 -3.90
CA GLN A 350 32.62 -0.34 -3.97
C GLN A 350 32.17 0.75 -4.94
N LYS A 351 31.11 0.48 -5.72
CA LYS A 351 30.49 1.46 -6.62
C LYS A 351 29.06 1.76 -6.17
N ILE A 352 28.75 3.04 -6.04
CA ILE A 352 27.44 3.53 -5.60
C ILE A 352 26.67 4.06 -6.82
N MET A 353 25.40 3.70 -6.92
CA MET A 353 24.46 4.18 -7.92
C MET A 353 23.17 4.60 -7.25
N GLU A 354 22.78 5.86 -7.45
CA GLU A 354 21.51 6.39 -6.98
C GLU A 354 20.59 6.60 -8.18
N ILE A 355 19.36 6.11 -8.08
CA ILE A 355 18.31 6.33 -9.08
C ILE A 355 17.23 7.16 -8.43
N SER A 356 16.96 8.36 -8.94
CA SER A 356 15.96 9.24 -8.36
C SER A 356 14.54 8.97 -8.90
N THR A 357 13.52 9.21 -8.08
CA THR A 357 12.12 9.15 -8.53
C THR A 357 11.82 10.18 -9.63
N ARG A 358 12.49 11.34 -9.59
CA ARG A 358 12.39 12.37 -10.65
C ARG A 358 12.89 11.84 -11.99
N GLU A 359 14.02 11.14 -11.98
CA GLU A 359 14.57 10.52 -13.19
C GLU A 359 13.62 9.48 -13.77
N TYR A 360 13.07 8.59 -12.95
CA TYR A 360 12.06 7.63 -13.40
C TYR A 360 10.85 8.33 -14.04
N ARG A 361 10.30 9.35 -13.38
CA ARG A 361 9.15 10.12 -13.90
C ARG A 361 9.46 10.77 -15.25
N HIS A 362 10.67 11.29 -15.41
CA HIS A 362 11.15 11.87 -16.66
C HIS A 362 11.25 10.81 -17.76
N LEU A 363 11.93 9.69 -17.51
CA LEU A 363 12.06 8.59 -18.48
C LEU A 363 10.71 7.97 -18.86
N ALA A 364 9.77 7.91 -17.92
CA ALA A 364 8.41 7.43 -18.13
C ALA A 364 7.48 8.46 -18.82
N ARG A 365 8.00 9.65 -19.17
CA ARG A 365 7.27 10.76 -19.82
C ARG A 365 5.98 11.15 -19.08
N MET A 366 5.99 11.10 -17.74
CA MET A 366 4.79 11.36 -16.94
C MET A 366 4.26 12.80 -17.08
N SER A 367 5.14 13.79 -17.21
CA SER A 367 4.74 15.18 -17.44
C SER A 367 4.02 15.38 -18.76
N GLN A 368 4.44 14.66 -19.80
CA GLN A 368 3.78 14.71 -21.10
C GLN A 368 2.43 14.00 -21.08
N SER A 369 2.29 12.93 -20.29
CA SER A 369 0.98 12.29 -20.05
C SER A 369 0.01 13.23 -19.34
N TRP A 370 0.50 13.99 -18.35
CA TRP A 370 -0.29 15.05 -17.71
C TRP A 370 -0.71 16.14 -18.70
N SER A 371 0.23 16.67 -19.48
CA SER A 371 -0.06 17.69 -20.50
C SER A 371 -1.06 17.20 -21.55
N TRP A 372 -0.99 15.93 -21.96
CA TRP A 372 -1.97 15.35 -22.88
C TRP A 372 -3.38 15.32 -22.27
N LEU A 373 -3.53 14.93 -21.00
CA LEU A 373 -4.83 14.93 -20.31
C LEU A 373 -5.40 16.35 -20.16
N GLU A 374 -4.56 17.34 -19.86
CA GLU A 374 -4.99 18.73 -19.80
C GLU A 374 -5.42 19.26 -21.17
N ASN A 375 -4.67 18.93 -22.23
CA ASN A 375 -5.03 19.30 -23.59
C ASN A 375 -6.30 18.58 -24.06
N LEU A 376 -6.52 17.33 -23.65
CA LEU A 376 -7.76 16.60 -23.91
C LEU A 376 -8.95 17.34 -23.30
N LYS A 377 -8.84 17.77 -22.04
CA LYS A 377 -9.88 18.58 -21.38
C LYS A 377 -10.11 19.94 -22.03
N LYS A 378 -9.14 20.48 -22.76
CA LYS A 378 -9.31 21.73 -23.53
C LYS A 378 -10.00 21.49 -24.86
N ARG A 379 -9.70 20.36 -25.52
CA ARG A 379 -10.27 19.98 -26.83
C ARG A 379 -11.68 19.43 -26.72
N GLU A 380 -12.01 18.78 -25.60
CA GLU A 380 -13.29 18.11 -25.37
C GLU A 380 -14.03 18.77 -24.19
N PRO A 381 -14.80 19.86 -24.41
CA PRO A 381 -15.53 20.57 -23.36
C PRO A 381 -16.52 19.69 -22.61
N TRP A 382 -17.20 18.79 -23.32
CA TRP A 382 -18.17 17.85 -22.75
C TRP A 382 -17.52 16.88 -21.75
N TYR A 383 -16.39 16.28 -22.12
CA TYR A 383 -15.62 15.42 -21.20
C TYR A 383 -15.12 16.21 -20.00
N ARG A 384 -14.64 17.44 -20.23
CA ARG A 384 -14.19 18.31 -19.14
C ARG A 384 -15.32 18.63 -18.16
N ALA A 385 -16.49 19.04 -18.65
CA ALA A 385 -17.65 19.35 -17.81
C ALA A 385 -18.02 18.14 -16.95
N VAL A 386 -18.15 16.96 -17.56
CA VAL A 386 -18.48 15.72 -16.84
C VAL A 386 -17.47 15.43 -15.72
N ILE A 387 -16.17 15.59 -15.97
CA ILE A 387 -15.12 15.34 -14.97
C ILE A 387 -15.05 16.44 -13.89
N GLN A 388 -15.41 17.68 -14.20
CA GLN A 388 -15.37 18.80 -13.25
C GLN A 388 -16.55 18.77 -12.27
N GLU A 389 -17.73 18.41 -12.76
CA GLU A 389 -18.96 18.31 -11.96
C GLU A 389 -19.04 16.99 -11.16
N MET A 390 -18.23 16.00 -11.53
CA MET A 390 -18.19 14.70 -10.84
C MET A 390 -17.85 14.86 -9.35
N PRO A 391 -18.76 14.48 -8.42
CA PRO A 391 -18.47 14.54 -7.01
C PRO A 391 -17.25 13.70 -6.64
N SER A 392 -16.45 14.13 -5.67
CA SER A 392 -15.23 13.39 -5.32
C SER A 392 -15.55 12.00 -4.77
N PHE A 393 -15.03 10.95 -5.43
CA PHE A 393 -15.06 9.59 -4.88
C PHE A 393 -14.22 9.42 -3.61
N LYS A 394 -13.28 10.34 -3.34
CA LYS A 394 -12.42 10.33 -2.16
C LYS A 394 -13.09 11.06 -1.00
N THR A 395 -14.19 10.52 -0.52
CA THR A 395 -14.99 11.11 0.55
C THR A 395 -15.25 10.13 1.69
N ALA A 396 -15.32 10.68 2.90
CA ALA A 396 -15.82 9.98 4.07
C ALA A 396 -17.36 10.07 4.19
N ASN A 397 -17.94 11.12 3.59
CA ASN A 397 -19.36 11.41 3.66
C ASN A 397 -20.15 10.46 2.74
N PHE A 398 -21.07 9.71 3.35
CA PHE A 398 -21.88 8.71 2.66
C PHE A 398 -22.83 9.30 1.61
N LYS A 399 -23.46 10.45 1.90
CA LYS A 399 -24.35 11.13 0.97
C LYS A 399 -23.58 11.59 -0.28
N LEU A 400 -22.38 12.16 -0.10
CA LEU A 400 -21.52 12.58 -1.21
C LEU A 400 -21.05 11.37 -2.05
N TYR A 401 -20.81 10.22 -1.42
CA TYR A 401 -20.49 8.99 -2.13
C TYR A 401 -21.66 8.46 -2.96
N LEU A 402 -22.89 8.45 -2.41
CA LEU A 402 -24.08 8.08 -3.17
C LEU A 402 -24.33 9.06 -4.32
N ALA A 403 -24.13 10.37 -4.11
CA ALA A 403 -24.19 11.37 -5.16
C ALA A 403 -23.17 11.10 -6.27
N HIS A 404 -21.94 10.71 -5.93
CA HIS A 404 -20.94 10.29 -6.90
C HIS A 404 -21.39 9.06 -7.70
N LEU A 405 -21.95 8.02 -7.05
CA LEU A 405 -22.46 6.83 -7.76
C LEU A 405 -23.59 7.18 -8.72
N ASN A 406 -24.56 7.99 -8.28
CA ASN A 406 -25.65 8.47 -9.13
C ASN A 406 -25.12 9.28 -10.32
N TYR A 407 -24.13 10.14 -10.09
CA TYR A 407 -23.52 10.93 -11.16
C TYR A 407 -22.78 10.03 -12.17
N VAL A 408 -21.95 9.10 -11.69
CA VAL A 408 -21.24 8.14 -12.56
C VAL A 408 -22.24 7.30 -13.36
N TRP A 409 -23.36 6.88 -12.77
CA TRP A 409 -24.40 6.14 -13.48
C TRP A 409 -24.94 6.92 -14.68
N ARG A 410 -25.35 8.18 -14.47
CA ARG A 410 -25.90 9.04 -15.54
C ARG A 410 -24.92 9.22 -16.70
N HIS A 411 -23.62 9.26 -16.41
CA HIS A 411 -22.56 9.45 -17.40
C HIS A 411 -21.85 8.15 -17.80
N LEU A 412 -22.31 6.98 -17.35
CA LEU A 412 -21.58 5.72 -17.48
C LEU A 412 -21.31 5.36 -18.95
N ARG A 413 -22.37 5.40 -19.77
CA ARG A 413 -22.27 5.06 -21.21
C ARG A 413 -21.34 6.01 -21.94
N PHE A 414 -21.45 7.31 -21.68
CA PHE A 414 -20.54 8.33 -22.23
C PHE A 414 -19.09 8.07 -21.81
N LEU A 415 -18.83 7.85 -20.52
CA LEU A 415 -17.47 7.62 -20.00
C LEU A 415 -16.86 6.33 -20.57
N LEU A 416 -17.66 5.27 -20.73
CA LEU A 416 -17.20 4.02 -21.33
C LEU A 416 -16.87 4.19 -22.81
N ALA A 417 -17.76 4.79 -23.59
CA ALA A 417 -17.53 5.08 -25.02
C ALA A 417 -16.26 5.92 -25.22
N PHE A 418 -16.16 7.04 -24.49
CA PHE A 418 -15.02 7.95 -24.56
C PHE A 418 -13.70 7.27 -24.15
N CYS A 419 -13.69 6.49 -23.07
CA CYS A 419 -12.48 5.79 -22.62
C CYS A 419 -12.04 4.66 -23.55
N ALA A 420 -12.92 4.20 -24.43
CA ALA A 420 -12.64 3.15 -25.39
C ALA A 420 -12.36 3.70 -26.80
N GLU A 421 -12.36 5.02 -26.99
CA GLU A 421 -11.86 5.65 -28.20
C GLU A 421 -10.38 5.31 -28.46
N SER A 422 -10.04 5.18 -29.75
CA SER A 422 -8.69 4.80 -30.16
C SER A 422 -7.62 5.78 -29.68
N SER A 423 -7.93 7.08 -29.60
CA SER A 423 -7.04 8.14 -29.13
C SER A 423 -6.66 7.92 -27.65
N PHE A 424 -7.66 7.67 -26.81
CA PHE A 424 -7.51 7.42 -25.37
C PHE A 424 -6.80 6.09 -25.10
N LEU A 425 -7.18 5.03 -25.80
CA LEU A 425 -6.53 3.72 -25.71
C LEU A 425 -5.06 3.78 -26.16
N LYS A 426 -4.75 4.45 -27.29
CA LYS A 426 -3.38 4.68 -27.74
C LYS A 426 -2.58 5.46 -26.70
N HIS A 427 -3.13 6.53 -26.12
CA HIS A 427 -2.47 7.28 -25.07
C HIS A 427 -2.14 6.41 -23.86
N ARG A 428 -3.12 5.61 -23.38
CA ARG A 428 -2.94 4.70 -22.26
C ARG A 428 -1.87 3.64 -22.53
N PHE A 429 -1.91 3.02 -23.71
CA PHE A 429 -0.90 2.06 -24.14
C PHE A 429 0.50 2.69 -24.19
N LEU A 430 0.63 3.88 -24.77
CA LEU A 430 1.89 4.62 -24.81
C LEU A 430 2.42 4.92 -23.40
N LYS A 431 1.56 5.38 -22.49
CA LYS A 431 1.93 5.65 -21.09
C LYS A 431 2.51 4.40 -20.41
N ASP A 432 1.85 3.25 -20.55
CA ASP A 432 2.31 2.02 -19.91
C ASP A 432 3.58 1.46 -20.58
N ARG A 433 3.68 1.54 -21.91
CA ARG A 433 4.92 1.23 -22.65
C ARG A 433 6.09 2.11 -22.20
N MET A 434 5.87 3.41 -22.00
CA MET A 434 6.91 4.33 -21.54
C MET A 434 7.35 4.03 -20.10
N LYS A 435 6.42 3.70 -19.19
CA LYS A 435 6.78 3.23 -17.84
C LYS A 435 7.63 1.97 -17.90
N MET A 436 7.24 0.98 -18.70
CA MET A 436 8.00 -0.27 -18.85
C MET A 436 9.39 -0.02 -19.43
N LYS A 437 9.49 0.81 -20.48
CA LYS A 437 10.77 1.21 -21.08
C LYS A 437 11.66 1.94 -20.07
N ALA A 438 11.10 2.82 -19.26
CA ALA A 438 11.84 3.52 -18.20
C ALA A 438 12.40 2.54 -17.17
N ILE A 439 11.56 1.62 -16.67
CA ILE A 439 11.96 0.59 -15.70
C ILE A 439 13.07 -0.29 -16.29
N ASP A 440 12.91 -0.79 -17.52
CA ASP A 440 13.92 -1.62 -18.17
C ASP A 440 15.22 -0.85 -18.43
N THR A 441 15.14 0.43 -18.78
CA THR A 441 16.33 1.30 -18.93
C THR A 441 17.07 1.47 -17.61
N LEU A 442 16.35 1.62 -16.50
CA LEU A 442 16.94 1.73 -15.16
C LEU A 442 17.54 0.38 -14.71
N ALA A 443 16.85 -0.74 -14.95
CA ALA A 443 17.36 -2.08 -14.63
C ALA A 443 18.62 -2.42 -15.45
N LYS A 444 18.64 -2.06 -16.75
CA LYS A 444 19.83 -2.10 -17.62
C LYS A 444 20.98 -1.28 -17.07
N ARG A 445 20.71 -0.18 -16.38
CA ARG A 445 21.78 0.65 -15.79
C ARG A 445 22.41 -0.03 -14.58
N VAL A 446 21.61 -0.69 -13.75
CA VAL A 446 22.08 -1.46 -12.60
C VAL A 446 22.85 -2.69 -13.06
N VAL A 447 22.29 -3.44 -14.01
CA VAL A 447 22.90 -4.65 -14.60
C VAL A 447 22.93 -4.52 -16.14
N PRO A 448 24.04 -3.99 -16.70
CA PRO A 448 24.17 -3.74 -18.14
C PRO A 448 24.05 -4.98 -19.01
N VAL A 449 24.70 -6.06 -18.59
CA VAL A 449 24.68 -7.37 -19.25
C VAL A 449 23.99 -8.34 -18.31
N ALA A 450 22.94 -9.00 -18.80
CA ALA A 450 22.23 -9.99 -18.00
C ALA A 450 23.16 -11.16 -17.68
N SER A 451 23.19 -11.56 -16.41
CA SER A 451 24.03 -12.65 -15.92
C SER A 451 23.44 -13.20 -14.63
N SER A 452 23.34 -14.53 -14.52
CA SER A 452 23.00 -15.22 -13.28
C SER A 452 24.08 -15.05 -12.21
N GLN A 453 25.32 -14.75 -12.61
CA GLN A 453 26.45 -14.50 -11.70
C GLN A 453 26.40 -13.13 -10.99
N VAL A 454 25.39 -12.31 -11.32
CA VAL A 454 25.11 -11.08 -10.56
C VAL A 454 24.02 -11.40 -9.54
N CYS A 455 24.37 -11.28 -8.26
CA CYS A 455 23.42 -11.45 -7.16
C CYS A 455 23.02 -10.10 -6.57
N ILE A 456 21.73 -9.85 -6.51
CA ILE A 456 21.13 -8.62 -5.98
C ILE A 456 20.37 -8.95 -4.70
N ALA A 457 20.81 -8.37 -3.60
CA ALA A 457 20.00 -8.26 -2.39
C ALA A 457 19.09 -7.04 -2.51
N TYR A 458 17.78 -7.26 -2.46
CA TYR A 458 16.77 -6.22 -2.51
C TYR A 458 16.11 -6.10 -1.14
N GLY A 459 16.22 -4.93 -0.50
CA GLY A 459 15.58 -4.69 0.79
C GLY A 459 14.06 -4.90 0.71
N ASP A 460 13.52 -5.72 1.61
CA ASP A 460 12.08 -5.92 1.77
C ASP A 460 11.57 -5.12 2.96
N TRP A 461 11.02 -3.94 2.65
CA TRP A 461 10.51 -3.03 3.66
C TRP A 461 9.07 -3.40 4.05
N SER A 462 8.88 -3.69 5.35
CA SER A 462 7.60 -4.14 5.92
C SER A 462 6.46 -3.11 5.95
N LYS A 463 6.66 -1.84 5.53
CA LYS A 463 5.61 -0.81 5.56
C LYS A 463 5.19 -0.40 4.15
N ARG A 464 4.03 -0.90 3.71
CA ARG A 464 3.52 -0.75 2.34
C ARG A 464 2.80 0.60 2.08
N ASP A 465 2.47 1.33 3.13
CA ASP A 465 1.84 2.65 3.05
C ASP A 465 2.92 3.70 2.76
N GLY A 466 3.09 4.09 1.49
CA GLY A 466 4.08 5.08 1.06
C GLY A 466 4.09 6.39 1.89
N ILE A 467 5.14 7.20 1.78
CA ILE A 467 5.22 8.45 2.55
C ILE A 467 4.14 9.45 2.09
N LYS A 468 3.40 10.00 3.04
CA LYS A 468 2.50 11.16 2.83
C LYS A 468 3.19 12.26 2.00
N GLY A 469 2.59 12.60 0.85
CA GLY A 469 3.07 13.65 -0.06
C GLY A 469 4.12 13.20 -1.08
N HIS A 470 4.53 11.93 -1.07
CA HIS A 470 5.42 11.36 -2.08
C HIS A 470 4.71 10.23 -2.85
N PRO A 471 4.85 10.18 -4.19
CA PRO A 471 4.34 9.06 -4.99
C PRO A 471 5.06 7.76 -4.60
N SER A 472 4.35 6.65 -4.57
CA SER A 472 5.00 5.34 -4.49
C SER A 472 5.81 5.08 -5.76
N GLY A 473 7.04 4.58 -5.60
CA GLY A 473 7.88 4.13 -6.71
C GLY A 473 7.36 2.81 -7.32
N PRO A 474 7.79 2.45 -8.54
CA PRO A 474 7.37 1.22 -9.21
C PRO A 474 8.11 -0.03 -8.69
N VAL A 475 8.10 -0.26 -7.37
CA VAL A 475 8.91 -1.30 -6.69
C VAL A 475 8.72 -2.69 -7.33
N LYS A 476 7.48 -3.18 -7.40
CA LYS A 476 7.17 -4.51 -7.99
C LYS A 476 7.64 -4.64 -9.44
N GLY A 477 7.39 -3.60 -10.24
CA GLY A 477 7.80 -3.58 -11.65
C GLY A 477 9.31 -3.56 -11.83
N PHE A 478 10.01 -2.84 -10.96
CA PHE A 478 11.47 -2.74 -10.97
C PHE A 478 12.14 -4.05 -10.53
N VAL A 479 11.66 -4.68 -9.46
CA VAL A 479 12.12 -6.03 -9.04
C VAL A 479 11.92 -7.04 -10.17
N LYS A 480 10.75 -7.03 -10.83
CA LYS A 480 10.50 -7.92 -11.99
C LYS A 480 11.47 -7.67 -13.15
N ALA A 481 11.86 -6.42 -13.39
CA ALA A 481 12.84 -6.09 -14.43
C ALA A 481 14.27 -6.50 -14.06
N LEU A 482 14.64 -6.41 -12.77
CA LEU A 482 15.93 -6.90 -12.25
C LEU A 482 16.03 -8.42 -12.31
N LYS A 483 14.96 -9.15 -11.94
CA LYS A 483 14.90 -10.63 -12.03
C LYS A 483 15.11 -11.17 -13.45
N LYS A 484 14.82 -10.38 -14.49
CA LYS A 484 15.12 -10.74 -15.88
C LYS A 484 16.61 -10.61 -16.25
N ARG A 485 17.42 -10.03 -15.37
CA ARG A 485 18.83 -9.67 -15.64
C ARG A 485 19.81 -10.29 -14.66
N ALA A 486 19.38 -10.60 -13.45
CA ALA A 486 20.21 -11.02 -12.35
C ALA A 486 19.41 -11.88 -11.37
N THR A 487 20.11 -12.61 -10.53
CA THR A 487 19.54 -13.31 -9.37
C THR A 487 19.15 -12.27 -8.33
N VAL A 488 17.88 -12.21 -7.92
CA VAL A 488 17.39 -11.22 -6.94
C VAL A 488 16.84 -11.92 -5.71
N LEU A 489 17.45 -11.67 -4.56
CA LEU A 489 17.08 -12.21 -3.26
C LEU A 489 16.46 -11.10 -2.39
N PRO A 490 15.27 -11.31 -1.80
CA PRO A 490 14.71 -10.39 -0.82
C PRO A 490 15.53 -10.42 0.47
N MET A 491 15.71 -9.28 1.13
CA MET A 491 16.47 -9.15 2.39
C MET A 491 15.69 -8.36 3.43
N ASP A 492 15.59 -8.86 4.67
CA ASP A 492 14.97 -8.09 5.76
C ASP A 492 15.75 -6.80 6.03
N GLU A 493 15.04 -5.67 6.02
CA GLU A 493 15.61 -4.34 6.24
C GLU A 493 15.76 -3.97 7.72
N PHE A 494 15.52 -4.90 8.65
CA PHE A 494 15.55 -4.61 10.09
C PHE A 494 16.81 -3.85 10.51
N ARG A 495 16.62 -2.63 11.02
CA ARG A 495 17.68 -1.69 11.49
C ARG A 495 18.75 -1.29 10.45
N THR A 496 18.64 -1.68 9.17
CA THR A 496 19.61 -1.34 8.11
C THR A 496 19.85 0.17 7.94
N SER A 497 18.82 1.00 8.13
CA SER A 497 18.95 2.46 8.09
C SER A 497 19.28 3.11 9.45
N LYS A 498 19.29 2.33 10.53
CA LYS A 498 19.50 2.80 11.92
C LYS A 498 20.90 2.53 12.44
N LEU A 499 21.59 1.50 11.94
CA LEU A 499 22.94 1.14 12.38
C LEU A 499 23.99 1.55 11.34
N CYS A 500 25.15 1.98 11.81
CA CYS A 500 26.28 2.37 10.98
C CYS A 500 26.83 1.17 10.21
N SER A 501 26.95 1.27 8.89
CA SER A 501 27.52 0.19 8.06
C SER A 501 29.02 -0.04 8.21
N SER A 502 29.68 0.67 9.12
CA SER A 502 31.11 0.51 9.40
C SER A 502 31.38 -0.04 10.80
N CYS A 503 30.54 0.26 11.80
CA CYS A 503 30.80 -0.11 13.19
C CYS A 503 29.54 -0.60 13.92
N HIS A 504 28.43 -0.77 13.20
CA HIS A 504 27.12 -1.23 13.67
C HIS A 504 26.50 -0.48 14.86
N HIS A 505 27.10 0.63 15.29
CA HIS A 505 26.53 1.51 16.32
C HIS A 505 25.34 2.31 15.77
N CYS A 506 24.44 2.69 16.68
CA CYS A 506 23.27 3.48 16.35
C CYS A 506 23.62 4.82 15.67
N LEU A 507 22.85 5.17 14.65
CA LEU A 507 22.89 6.45 13.96
C LEU A 507 21.87 7.42 14.55
N LYS A 508 22.19 8.73 14.52
CA LYS A 508 21.26 9.83 14.84
C LYS A 508 21.13 10.76 13.63
N GLN A 509 20.05 11.53 13.54
CA GLN A 509 19.93 12.55 12.50
C GLN A 509 21.08 13.57 12.61
N ALA A 510 21.79 13.80 11.51
CA ALA A 510 22.81 14.83 11.46
C ALA A 510 22.12 16.20 11.41
N ARG A 511 22.60 17.14 12.23
CA ARG A 511 22.24 18.54 12.11
C ARG A 511 23.23 19.20 11.17
N LEU A 512 22.74 19.63 10.01
CA LEU A 512 23.57 20.30 9.01
C LEU A 512 23.28 21.80 9.04
N PHE A 513 24.28 22.57 8.61
CA PHE A 513 24.12 23.99 8.34
C PHE A 513 22.93 24.20 7.42
N ASN A 514 22.00 25.07 7.84
CA ASN A 514 20.83 25.42 7.05
C ASN A 514 20.93 26.87 6.56
N LYS A 515 21.03 27.81 7.50
CA LYS A 515 21.17 29.23 7.20
C LYS A 515 21.76 30.00 8.37
N VAL A 516 22.12 31.25 8.09
CA VAL A 516 22.56 32.26 9.04
C VAL A 516 21.36 33.16 9.35
N LYS A 517 21.08 33.46 10.63
CA LYS A 517 19.97 34.33 11.08
C LYS A 517 20.49 35.43 11.98
N LYS A 518 19.97 36.66 11.89
CA LYS A 518 20.24 37.70 12.90
C LYS A 518 19.81 37.20 14.28
N MET A 519 20.58 37.51 15.32
CA MET A 519 20.31 37.01 16.67
C MET A 519 18.88 37.32 17.16
N ASN A 520 18.32 38.46 16.77
CA ASN A 520 17.02 38.94 17.22
C ASN A 520 15.82 38.17 16.59
N ASP A 521 16.02 37.44 15.48
CA ASP A 521 14.95 36.70 14.76
C ASP A 521 14.83 35.22 15.16
N VAL A 522 15.46 34.83 16.26
CA VAL A 522 15.54 33.44 16.72
C VAL A 522 14.59 33.25 17.90
N LEU A 523 13.36 32.84 17.60
CA LEU A 523 12.46 32.26 18.61
C LEU A 523 13.20 31.15 19.39
N PRO A 524 13.03 31.06 20.72
CA PRO A 524 13.75 30.10 21.55
C PRO A 524 13.40 28.67 21.14
N ALA A 525 14.27 28.04 20.34
CA ALA A 525 14.11 26.67 19.94
C ALA A 525 14.31 25.76 21.16
N ASN A 526 13.40 24.80 21.39
CA ASN A 526 13.47 23.77 22.43
C ASN A 526 14.92 23.32 22.71
N LYS A 527 15.40 23.65 23.92
CA LYS A 527 16.77 23.48 24.40
C LYS A 527 17.13 21.99 24.52
N ARG A 528 17.47 21.34 23.40
CA ARG A 528 18.16 20.04 23.45
C ARG A 528 19.67 20.26 23.47
N LYS A 529 20.34 19.68 24.48
CA LYS A 529 21.80 19.72 24.65
C LYS A 529 22.49 19.19 23.38
N LEU A 530 23.35 20.02 22.78
CA LEU A 530 24.18 19.67 21.62
C LEU A 530 25.29 18.70 22.06
N SER A 531 25.69 17.78 21.19
CA SER A 531 26.82 16.88 21.48
C SER A 531 28.16 17.63 21.47
N LYS A 532 29.17 17.14 22.21
CA LYS A 532 30.53 17.72 22.23
C LYS A 532 31.09 17.96 20.82
N LYS A 533 30.78 17.07 19.87
CA LYS A 533 31.21 17.16 18.47
C LYS A 533 30.46 18.23 17.66
N GLU A 534 29.16 18.42 17.90
CA GLU A 534 28.40 19.52 17.27
C GLU A 534 28.86 20.88 17.78
N LEU A 535 29.26 20.97 19.05
CA LEU A 535 29.84 22.19 19.61
C LEU A 535 31.20 22.49 18.96
N LYS A 536 32.08 21.49 18.80
CA LYS A 536 33.35 21.65 18.07
C LYS A 536 33.14 22.10 16.61
N GLU A 537 32.19 21.50 15.89
CA GLU A 537 31.90 21.92 14.50
C GLU A 537 31.32 23.33 14.41
N ILE A 538 30.52 23.75 15.39
CA ILE A 538 30.02 25.14 15.49
C ILE A 538 31.18 26.09 15.77
N ASP A 539 32.09 25.72 16.69
CA ASP A 539 33.28 26.49 17.03
C ASP A 539 34.20 26.64 15.81
N GLU A 540 34.53 25.54 15.13
CA GLU A 540 35.27 25.53 13.87
C GLU A 540 34.58 26.39 12.81
N ALA A 541 33.27 26.26 12.62
CA ALA A 541 32.54 27.08 11.66
C ALA A 541 32.50 28.57 12.03
N ASN A 542 32.53 28.90 13.32
CA ASN A 542 32.61 30.28 13.80
C ASN A 542 34.00 30.88 13.56
N LYS A 543 35.09 30.09 13.59
CA LYS A 543 36.44 30.57 13.25
C LYS A 543 36.57 31.09 11.81
N PHE A 544 35.73 30.60 10.89
CA PHE A 544 35.68 31.06 9.50
C PHE A 544 34.64 32.15 9.23
N LYS A 545 33.97 32.69 10.27
CA LYS A 545 33.04 33.80 10.09
C LYS A 545 33.80 35.10 9.86
N LYS A 546 33.40 35.81 8.81
CA LYS A 546 33.81 37.20 8.61
C LYS A 546 33.31 38.09 9.78
N PRO A 547 34.03 39.15 10.14
CA PRO A 547 33.61 40.10 11.20
C PRO A 547 32.19 40.63 11.01
N GLU A 548 31.82 40.96 9.76
CA GLU A 548 30.48 41.41 9.34
C GLU A 548 29.34 40.43 9.69
N LEU A 549 29.65 39.15 9.94
CA LEU A 549 28.68 38.09 10.23
C LEU A 549 28.59 37.73 11.72
N GLN A 550 29.24 38.49 12.62
CA GLN A 550 29.17 38.26 14.07
C GLN A 550 27.75 38.40 14.63
N MET A 551 26.98 39.38 14.14
CA MET A 551 25.58 39.62 14.53
C MET A 551 24.60 38.51 14.10
N TYR A 552 25.09 37.51 13.35
CA TYR A 552 24.28 36.40 12.86
C TYR A 552 24.69 35.04 13.46
N LYS A 553 23.69 34.25 13.86
CA LYS A 553 23.86 32.89 14.39
C LYS A 553 23.73 31.82 13.30
N ILE A 554 24.60 30.82 13.35
CA ILE A 554 24.49 29.62 12.50
C ILE A 554 23.34 28.76 13.01
N VAL A 555 22.37 28.46 12.14
CA VAL A 555 21.24 27.60 12.46
C VAL A 555 21.47 26.21 11.87
N LEU A 556 21.75 25.24 12.76
CA LEU A 556 21.82 23.83 12.40
C LEU A 556 20.43 23.19 12.52
N LYS A 557 19.91 22.63 11.41
CA LYS A 557 18.64 21.89 11.42
C LYS A 557 18.86 20.39 11.24
N PRO A 558 18.09 19.54 11.96
CA PRO A 558 18.14 18.11 11.76
C PRO A 558 17.72 17.78 10.33
N THR A 559 18.52 16.96 9.67
CA THR A 559 18.23 16.47 8.32
C THR A 559 17.80 15.01 8.38
N ARG A 560 16.81 14.64 7.57
CA ARG A 560 16.34 13.25 7.51
C ARG A 560 17.28 12.37 6.69
N ASN A 561 17.91 12.92 5.65
CA ASN A 561 18.67 12.12 4.68
C ASN A 561 20.11 11.84 5.12
N VAL A 562 20.64 12.60 6.09
CA VAL A 562 22.02 12.47 6.54
C VAL A 562 22.03 12.07 8.01
N LEU A 563 22.83 11.06 8.32
CA LEU A 563 22.90 10.41 9.61
C LEU A 563 24.31 10.51 10.18
N ARG A 564 24.44 10.73 11.48
CA ARG A 564 25.71 10.76 12.21
C ARG A 564 25.84 9.51 13.06
N CYS A 565 27.01 8.89 13.06
CA CYS A 565 27.33 7.77 13.94
C CYS A 565 27.47 8.24 15.39
N ARG A 566 26.93 7.49 16.35
CA ARG A 566 27.13 7.77 17.78
C ARG A 566 28.55 7.46 18.24
N ASN A 567 29.22 6.49 17.63
CA ASN A 567 30.60 6.17 17.94
C ASN A 567 31.50 7.33 17.46
N SER A 568 32.19 7.98 18.40
CA SER A 568 33.11 9.10 18.16
C SER A 568 34.27 8.72 17.26
N ASP A 569 34.71 7.46 17.36
CA ASP A 569 35.94 6.94 16.76
C ASP A 569 35.67 6.30 15.39
N CYS A 570 34.40 6.25 15.00
CA CYS A 570 33.99 5.80 13.68
C CYS A 570 34.51 6.76 12.59
N LYS A 571 35.50 6.28 11.81
CA LYS A 571 36.12 7.02 10.69
C LYS A 571 35.12 7.54 9.65
N ALA A 572 33.99 6.88 9.47
CA ALA A 572 32.95 7.32 8.54
C ALA A 572 32.26 8.62 9.01
N ASN A 573 32.03 8.76 10.32
CA ASN A 573 31.37 9.86 11.04
C ASN A 573 29.92 10.16 10.60
N VAL A 574 29.68 10.36 9.30
CA VAL A 574 28.41 10.78 8.71
C VAL A 574 28.11 9.94 7.46
N TRP A 575 26.86 9.51 7.33
CA TRP A 575 26.35 8.73 6.21
C TRP A 575 25.16 9.38 5.53
N GLY A 576 25.05 9.20 4.21
CA GLY A 576 23.75 9.27 3.54
C GLY A 576 22.90 8.07 3.98
N ARG A 577 21.66 8.30 4.40
CA ARG A 577 20.77 7.27 4.95
C ARG A 577 20.62 6.08 4.01
N ASP A 578 20.25 6.35 2.76
CA ASP A 578 19.97 5.30 1.77
C ASP A 578 21.26 4.55 1.37
N VAL A 579 22.40 5.24 1.34
CA VAL A 579 23.72 4.63 1.09
C VAL A 579 24.11 3.70 2.24
N ASN A 580 23.89 4.11 3.50
CA ASN A 580 24.16 3.26 4.66
C ASN A 580 23.29 2.01 4.67
N ALA A 581 21.99 2.17 4.38
CA ALA A 581 21.07 1.05 4.28
C ALA A 581 21.50 0.06 3.18
N ALA A 582 21.80 0.56 1.97
CA ALA A 582 22.26 -0.28 0.86
C ALA A 582 23.57 -1.04 1.16
N ARG A 583 24.49 -0.41 1.92
CA ARG A 583 25.72 -1.08 2.39
C ARG A 583 25.42 -2.17 3.41
N ASN A 584 24.52 -1.94 4.35
CA ASN A 584 24.11 -2.95 5.32
C ASN A 584 23.42 -4.13 4.63
N ILE A 585 22.55 -3.87 3.65
CA ILE A 585 21.90 -4.90 2.82
C ILE A 585 22.96 -5.74 2.08
N LEU A 586 23.97 -5.09 1.49
CA LEU A 586 25.09 -5.78 0.84
C LEU A 586 25.90 -6.64 1.83
N GLY A 587 26.18 -6.11 3.03
CA GLY A 587 26.88 -6.85 4.08
C GLY A 587 26.09 -8.06 4.57
N LEU A 588 24.77 -7.93 4.69
CA LEU A 588 23.89 -9.03 5.07
C LEU A 588 23.88 -10.12 3.98
N LEU A 589 23.85 -9.73 2.71
CA LEU A 589 23.97 -10.66 1.59
C LEU A 589 25.27 -11.45 1.65
N TRP A 590 26.39 -10.75 1.84
CA TRP A 590 27.71 -11.37 1.91
C TRP A 590 27.80 -12.35 3.10
N SER A 591 27.34 -11.93 4.28
CA SER A 591 27.29 -12.80 5.48
C SER A 591 26.45 -14.05 5.24
N LYS A 592 25.24 -13.90 4.68
CA LYS A 592 24.35 -15.04 4.45
C LYS A 592 24.87 -16.01 3.37
N LEU A 593 25.57 -15.52 2.35
CA LEU A 593 26.11 -16.37 1.28
C LEU A 593 27.42 -17.07 1.65
N PHE A 594 28.32 -16.41 2.37
CA PHE A 594 29.69 -16.90 2.56
C PHE A 594 30.06 -17.25 4.00
N MET A 595 29.28 -16.81 5.01
CA MET A 595 29.56 -17.05 6.43
C MET A 595 28.57 -18.04 7.06
N GLY A 596 28.19 -19.09 6.32
CA GLY A 596 27.38 -20.20 6.81
C GLY A 596 25.92 -19.82 7.17
N GLY A 597 25.30 -18.91 6.41
CA GLY A 597 23.88 -18.54 6.58
C GLY A 597 23.56 -17.68 7.81
N ARG A 598 24.48 -17.57 8.78
CA ARG A 598 24.31 -16.75 9.98
C ARG A 598 24.30 -15.27 9.58
N GLY A 599 23.12 -14.65 9.63
CA GLY A 599 22.97 -13.20 9.45
C GLY A 599 23.74 -12.43 10.53
N MET A 600 24.18 -11.21 10.20
CA MET A 600 24.90 -10.33 11.14
C MET A 600 24.06 -10.07 12.40
N GLU A 601 24.63 -10.36 13.58
CA GLU A 601 23.94 -10.28 14.89
C GLU A 601 23.28 -8.94 15.16
N ALA A 602 23.94 -7.84 14.77
CA ALA A 602 23.43 -6.48 14.97
C ALA A 602 22.06 -6.22 14.31
N PHE A 603 21.70 -7.04 13.32
CA PHE A 603 20.48 -6.92 12.52
C PHE A 603 19.49 -8.07 12.77
N ARG A 604 19.71 -8.94 13.76
CA ARG A 604 18.73 -9.97 14.15
C ARG A 604 17.59 -9.37 14.98
N ARG A 605 16.37 -9.88 14.77
CA ARG A 605 15.21 -9.57 15.63
C ARG A 605 15.39 -10.37 16.93
N GLY A 606 15.29 -9.72 18.10
CA GLY A 606 15.48 -10.38 19.41
C GLY A 606 16.55 -9.75 20.31
N ASN A 607 17.58 -9.10 19.73
CA ASN A 607 18.57 -8.36 20.53
C ASN A 607 18.00 -6.99 20.95
N GLN A 608 17.30 -6.98 22.09
CA GLN A 608 16.98 -5.76 22.85
C GLN A 608 18.22 -5.35 23.67
N LEU A 609 18.73 -4.15 23.37
CA LEU A 609 19.54 -3.32 24.27
C LEU A 609 18.72 -2.06 24.54
#